data_AF-A0A354FVE4-F1
#
_entry.id   AF-A0A354FVE4-F1
#
_cell.length_a   1.000
_cell.length_b   1.000
_cell.length_c   1.000
_cell.angle_alpha   90.00
_cell.angle_beta   90.00
_cell.angle_gamma   90.00
#
_symmetry.space_group_name_H-M   'P 1'
#
loop_
_entity.id
_entity.type
_entity.pdbx_description
1 polymer ?
#
loop_
_entity_poly.entity_id
_entity_poly.type
_entity_poly.pdbx_seq_one_letter_code
_entity_poly.pdbx_strand_id
1 'polypeptide(L)'
;MFHRWGSIIALLPITVIIFSGIVLQLKKVSSYVQPPTQSGSGTEPAIDFDRILEVARTVPEAEIETWEDVDRLDVRPGKGVVKVRCKNRYEVQIDAETAEILQVAFRRSDL
;
A
#
# COMPACT_ATOMS: atom_id res chain seq x y z
N MET A 1 -29.20 8.62 -40.61
CA MET A 1 -28.28 7.46 -40.68
C MET A 1 -26.92 7.76 -40.05
N PHE A 2 -26.28 8.90 -40.37
CA PHE A 2 -25.01 9.36 -39.79
C PHE A 2 -24.97 9.42 -38.25
N HIS A 3 -26.07 9.83 -37.60
CA HIS A 3 -26.18 9.81 -36.13
C HIS A 3 -25.89 8.43 -35.54
N ARG A 4 -26.46 7.34 -36.10
CA ARG A 4 -26.32 6.00 -35.51
C ARG A 4 -24.86 5.54 -35.50
N TRP A 5 -24.15 5.80 -36.60
CA TRP A 5 -22.74 5.47 -36.72
C TRP A 5 -21.84 6.37 -35.87
N GLY A 6 -22.14 7.68 -35.80
CA GLY A 6 -21.46 8.60 -34.90
C GLY A 6 -21.60 8.21 -33.41
N SER A 7 -22.79 7.74 -33.01
CA SER A 7 -23.03 7.25 -31.65
C SER A 7 -22.23 5.98 -31.34
N ILE A 8 -22.10 5.04 -32.28
CA ILE A 8 -21.31 3.81 -32.08
C ILE A 8 -19.82 4.15 -31.94
N ILE A 9 -19.30 5.07 -32.77
CA ILE A 9 -17.91 5.52 -32.70
C ILE A 9 -17.63 6.23 -31.36
N ALA A 10 -18.56 7.04 -30.87
CA ALA A 10 -18.42 7.71 -29.57
C ALA A 10 -18.57 6.75 -28.38
N LEU A 11 -19.38 5.68 -28.51
CA LEU A 11 -19.62 4.70 -27.45
C LEU A 11 -18.36 3.87 -27.16
N LEU A 12 -17.58 3.53 -28.18
CA LEU A 12 -16.39 2.69 -28.05
C LEU A 12 -15.35 3.26 -27.05
N PRO A 13 -14.85 4.51 -27.18
CA PRO A 13 -13.90 5.06 -26.21
C PRO A 13 -14.50 5.21 -24.80
N ILE A 14 -15.79 5.58 -24.70
CA ILE A 14 -16.49 5.66 -23.41
C ILE A 14 -16.50 4.29 -22.71
N THR A 15 -16.76 3.23 -23.48
CA THR A 15 -16.81 1.86 -22.98
C THR A 15 -15.44 1.45 -22.43
N VAL A 16 -14.35 1.71 -23.17
CA VAL A 16 -12.99 1.43 -22.71
C VAL A 16 -12.66 2.18 -21.41
N ILE A 17 -13.04 3.46 -21.30
CA ILE A 17 -12.83 4.25 -20.08
C ILE A 17 -13.62 3.67 -18.89
N ILE A 18 -14.88 3.29 -19.08
CA ILE A 18 -15.71 2.72 -18.02
C ILE A 18 -15.13 1.39 -17.54
N PHE A 19 -14.84 0.46 -18.47
CA PHE A 19 -14.31 -0.85 -18.11
C PHE A 19 -12.94 -0.74 -17.44
N SER A 20 -12.04 0.10 -17.96
CA SER A 20 -10.74 0.34 -17.32
C SER A 20 -10.89 0.98 -15.94
N GLY A 21 -11.79 1.95 -15.78
CA GLY A 21 -12.11 2.57 -14.48
C GLY A 21 -12.62 1.56 -13.45
N ILE A 22 -13.50 0.64 -13.84
CA ILE A 22 -14.01 -0.44 -12.97
C ILE A 22 -12.86 -1.35 -12.54
N VAL A 23 -12.03 -1.81 -13.48
CA VAL A 23 -10.88 -2.69 -13.18
C VAL A 23 -9.90 -2.00 -12.21
N LEU A 24 -9.63 -0.71 -12.42
CA LEU A 24 -8.75 0.07 -11.53
C LEU A 24 -9.33 0.24 -10.12
N GLN A 25 -10.65 0.44 -9.99
CA GLN A 25 -11.31 0.52 -8.68
C GLN A 25 -11.26 -0.81 -7.92
N LEU A 26 -11.46 -1.93 -8.62
CA LEU A 26 -11.36 -3.27 -8.02
C LEU A 26 -9.94 -3.59 -7.56
N LYS A 27 -8.92 -3.14 -8.29
CA LYS A 27 -7.51 -3.31 -7.91
C LYS A 27 -7.19 -2.65 -6.56
N LYS A 28 -7.79 -1.48 -6.27
CA LYS A 28 -7.54 -0.73 -5.02
C LYS A 28 -8.12 -1.39 -3.77
N VAL A 29 -9.23 -2.09 -3.88
CA VAL A 29 -9.93 -2.72 -2.73
C VAL A 29 -9.47 -4.16 -2.47
N SER A 30 -8.66 -4.73 -3.36
CA SER A 30 -8.21 -6.11 -3.23
C SER A 30 -7.10 -6.23 -2.20
N SER A 31 -7.40 -6.86 -1.06
CA SER A 31 -6.41 -7.22 -0.03
C SER A 31 -5.31 -8.14 -0.54
N TYR A 32 -5.59 -8.89 -1.61
CA TYR A 32 -4.61 -9.74 -2.29
C TYR A 32 -3.55 -8.92 -3.03
N VAL A 33 -3.93 -7.75 -3.57
CA VAL A 33 -3.05 -6.86 -4.32
C VAL A 33 -2.37 -5.85 -3.40
N GLN A 34 -3.13 -5.23 -2.50
CA GLN A 34 -2.66 -4.22 -1.57
C GLN A 34 -3.05 -4.60 -0.13
N PRO A 35 -2.07 -4.75 0.78
CA PRO A 35 -2.37 -5.02 2.19
C PRO A 35 -3.25 -3.92 2.79
N PRO A 36 -4.29 -4.29 3.57
CA PRO A 36 -5.12 -3.31 4.26
C PRO A 36 -4.27 -2.50 5.25
N THR A 37 -4.57 -1.23 5.45
CA THR A 37 -3.85 -0.42 6.45
C THR A 37 -4.48 -0.64 7.82
N GLN A 38 -3.69 -1.11 8.78
CA GLN A 38 -4.11 -1.24 10.18
C GLN A 38 -4.14 0.12 10.86
N SER A 39 -4.93 0.22 11.94
CA SER A 39 -4.95 1.42 12.78
C SER A 39 -4.15 1.12 14.05
N GLY A 40 -3.22 2.01 14.37
CA GLY A 40 -2.47 1.97 15.63
C GLY A 40 -3.29 2.50 16.80
N SER A 41 -2.65 2.46 17.96
CA SER A 41 -3.16 2.86 19.26
C SER A 41 -3.34 4.38 19.40
N GLY A 42 -2.47 5.17 18.75
CA GLY A 42 -2.48 6.64 18.81
C GLY A 42 -2.47 7.34 17.45
N THR A 43 -2.28 8.65 17.48
CA THR A 43 -2.14 9.49 16.27
C THR A 43 -0.86 10.30 16.23
N GLU A 44 -0.13 10.34 17.34
CA GLU A 44 1.14 11.05 17.45
C GLU A 44 2.27 10.02 17.36
N PRO A 45 3.13 10.10 16.33
CA PRO A 45 4.30 9.24 16.24
C PRO A 45 5.26 9.53 17.41
N ALA A 46 5.40 8.57 18.32
CA ALA A 46 6.24 8.68 19.51
C ALA A 46 7.57 7.90 19.37
N ILE A 47 7.70 7.07 18.32
CA ILE A 47 8.88 6.25 18.07
C ILE A 47 9.84 6.90 17.06
N ASP A 48 11.13 6.74 17.30
CA ASP A 48 12.20 7.20 16.42
C ASP A 48 12.49 6.20 15.28
N PHE A 49 13.23 6.67 14.27
CA PHE A 49 13.55 5.84 13.11
C PHE A 49 14.43 4.64 13.47
N ASP A 50 15.35 4.76 14.42
CA ASP A 50 16.21 3.62 14.80
C ASP A 50 15.37 2.51 15.42
N ARG A 51 14.40 2.87 16.28
CA ARG A 51 13.43 1.90 16.83
C ARG A 51 12.58 1.24 15.76
N ILE A 52 12.14 1.99 14.74
CA ILE A 52 11.39 1.44 13.61
C ILE A 52 12.21 0.40 12.85
N LEU A 53 13.48 0.70 12.55
CA LEU A 53 14.37 -0.24 11.87
C LEU A 53 14.62 -1.47 12.72
N GLU A 54 14.89 -1.30 14.02
CA GLU A 54 15.11 -2.41 14.95
C GLU A 54 13.94 -3.40 14.93
N VAL A 55 12.71 -2.90 15.03
CA VAL A 55 11.50 -3.73 14.97
C VAL A 55 11.31 -4.34 13.59
N ALA A 56 11.55 -3.60 12.51
CA ALA A 56 11.38 -4.13 11.16
C ALA A 56 12.37 -5.27 10.85
N ARG A 57 13.60 -5.23 11.42
CA ARG A 57 14.61 -6.29 11.33
C ARG A 57 14.20 -7.59 12.03
N THR A 58 13.26 -7.55 12.98
CA THR A 58 12.78 -8.78 13.62
C THR A 58 11.85 -9.59 12.72
N VAL A 59 11.44 -9.05 11.56
CA VAL A 59 10.58 -9.73 10.59
C VAL A 59 11.43 -10.46 9.56
N PRO A 60 11.52 -11.80 9.61
CA PRO A 60 12.40 -12.56 8.72
C PRO A 60 11.98 -12.45 7.25
N GLU A 61 10.68 -12.34 6.95
CA GLU A 61 10.18 -12.22 5.58
C GLU A 61 10.53 -10.88 4.91
N ALA A 62 10.80 -9.85 5.72
CA ALA A 62 11.14 -8.52 5.24
C ALA A 62 12.61 -8.43 4.76
N GLU A 63 13.47 -9.36 5.22
CA GLU A 63 14.90 -9.44 4.86
C GLU A 63 15.63 -8.08 5.03
N ILE A 64 15.26 -7.32 6.06
CA ILE A 64 15.86 -6.02 6.35
C ILE A 64 17.06 -6.24 7.28
N GLU A 65 18.24 -5.77 6.88
CA GLU A 65 19.39 -5.62 7.78
C GLU A 65 19.66 -4.15 8.08
N THR A 66 19.51 -3.30 7.07
CA THR A 66 19.79 -1.86 7.14
C THR A 66 18.75 -1.04 6.40
N TRP A 67 18.85 0.29 6.49
CA TRP A 67 18.03 1.20 5.68
C TRP A 67 18.21 1.02 4.17
N GLU A 68 19.31 0.41 3.72
CA GLU A 68 19.51 0.12 2.30
C GLU A 68 18.50 -0.91 1.77
N ASP A 69 17.92 -1.74 2.64
CA ASP A 69 16.94 -2.76 2.25
C ASP A 69 15.50 -2.21 2.21
N VAL A 70 15.32 -0.97 2.67
CA VAL A 70 14.04 -0.25 2.71
C VAL A 70 13.87 0.56 1.42
N ASP A 71 12.79 0.30 0.68
CA ASP A 71 12.41 1.11 -0.50
C ASP A 71 11.86 2.47 -0.06
N ARG A 72 10.96 2.47 0.93
CA ARG A 72 10.41 3.71 1.51
C ARG A 72 9.78 3.49 2.88
N LEU A 73 9.69 4.59 3.61
CA LEU A 73 8.94 4.72 4.85
C LEU A 73 7.71 5.60 4.61
N ASP A 74 6.52 5.11 4.91
CA ASP A 74 5.24 5.83 4.78
C ASP A 74 4.61 6.00 6.18
N VAL A 75 4.76 7.19 6.76
CA VAL A 75 4.22 7.55 8.08
C VAL A 75 2.80 8.08 7.90
N ARG A 76 1.85 7.49 8.62
CA ARG A 76 0.43 7.86 8.56
C ARG A 76 -0.09 8.25 9.94
N PRO A 77 0.13 9.51 10.39
CA PRO A 77 -0.30 9.97 11.71
C PRO A 77 -1.81 9.81 11.93
N GLY A 78 -2.63 10.12 10.92
CA GLY A 78 -4.09 9.94 10.99
C GLY A 78 -4.57 8.49 11.16
N LYS A 79 -3.65 7.50 11.10
CA LYS A 79 -3.90 6.09 11.37
C LYS A 79 -2.99 5.50 12.45
N GLY A 80 -2.09 6.28 13.03
CA GLY A 80 -1.17 5.78 14.06
C GLY A 80 -0.18 4.73 13.58
N VAL A 81 0.14 4.70 12.28
CA VAL A 81 0.92 3.60 11.70
C VAL A 81 2.07 4.10 10.84
N VAL A 82 3.21 3.43 10.95
CA VAL A 82 4.37 3.57 10.09
C VAL A 82 4.46 2.33 9.22
N LYS A 83 4.50 2.52 7.90
CA LYS A 83 4.68 1.43 6.94
C LYS A 83 6.11 1.41 6.45
N VAL A 84 6.83 0.35 6.75
CA VAL A 84 8.16 0.06 6.21
C VAL A 84 7.97 -0.81 4.97
N ARG A 85 8.31 -0.29 3.80
CA ARG A 85 8.29 -1.08 2.55
C ARG A 85 9.71 -1.51 2.21
N CYS A 86 9.88 -2.79 2.01
CA CYS A 86 11.16 -3.42 1.74
C CYS A 86 11.35 -3.57 0.22
N LYS A 87 12.60 -3.61 -0.24
CA LYS A 87 12.93 -3.86 -1.65
C LYS A 87 12.44 -5.22 -2.16
N ASN A 88 12.34 -6.21 -1.27
CA ASN A 88 11.79 -7.53 -1.57
C ASN A 88 10.24 -7.55 -1.67
N ARG A 89 9.59 -6.38 -1.59
CA ARG A 89 8.14 -6.14 -1.68
C ARG A 89 7.30 -6.59 -0.48
N TYR A 90 7.93 -6.91 0.64
CA TYR A 90 7.20 -6.99 1.90
C TYR A 90 6.91 -5.59 2.46
N GLU A 91 5.73 -5.45 3.07
CA GLU A 91 5.34 -4.29 3.84
C GLU A 91 5.16 -4.72 5.30
N VAL A 92 5.87 -4.05 6.20
CA VAL A 92 5.72 -4.18 7.65
C VAL A 92 5.01 -2.93 8.15
N GLN A 93 3.86 -3.10 8.79
CA GLN A 93 3.11 -2.02 9.43
C GLN A 93 3.38 -2.06 10.92
N ILE A 94 3.88 -0.95 11.45
CA ILE A 94 4.30 -0.79 12.84
C ILE A 94 3.45 0.31 13.46
N ASP A 95 2.98 0.09 14.69
CA ASP A 95 2.31 1.11 15.48
C ASP A 95 3.27 2.27 15.78
N ALA A 96 2.85 3.49 15.49
CA ALA A 96 3.69 4.69 15.59
C ALA A 96 3.94 5.14 17.04
N GLU A 97 3.25 4.58 18.02
CA GLU A 97 3.38 4.90 19.45
C GLU A 97 4.03 3.74 20.23
N THR A 98 3.57 2.50 20.02
CA THR A 98 4.02 1.34 20.82
C THR A 98 5.17 0.56 20.18
N ALA A 99 5.48 0.82 18.91
CA ALA A 99 6.39 0.01 18.09
C ALA A 99 5.94 -1.45 17.89
N GLU A 100 4.66 -1.77 18.13
CA GLU A 100 4.14 -3.12 17.87
C GLU A 100 3.97 -3.38 16.37
N ILE A 101 4.27 -4.60 15.94
CA ILE A 101 4.03 -5.03 14.56
C ILE A 101 2.54 -5.33 14.41
N LEU A 102 1.85 -4.48 13.66
CA LEU A 102 0.42 -4.61 13.39
C LEU A 102 0.14 -5.58 12.23
N GLN A 103 1.03 -5.61 11.23
CA GLN A 103 0.87 -6.47 10.07
C GLN A 103 2.19 -6.67 9.32
N VAL A 104 2.40 -7.88 8.81
CA VAL A 104 3.43 -8.21 7.81
C VAL A 104 2.71 -8.80 6.60
N ALA A 105 2.96 -8.25 5.41
CA ALA A 105 2.31 -8.76 4.20
C ALA A 105 3.14 -8.53 2.94
N PHE A 106 3.08 -9.49 2.03
CA PHE A 106 3.63 -9.34 0.69
C PHE A 106 2.74 -8.43 -0.17
N ARG A 107 3.33 -7.40 -0.78
CA ARG A 107 2.63 -6.44 -1.61
C ARG A 107 2.80 -6.80 -3.09
N ARG A 108 1.68 -7.09 -3.76
CA ARG A 108 1.64 -7.42 -5.21
C ARG A 108 1.34 -6.22 -6.10
N SER A 109 0.96 -5.10 -5.51
CA SER A 109 0.89 -3.82 -6.21
C SER A 109 2.27 -3.50 -6.78
N ASP A 110 2.29 -3.09 -8.05
CA ASP A 110 3.49 -2.71 -8.82
C ASP A 110 4.27 -3.88 -9.45
N LEU A 111 3.67 -5.08 -9.51
CA LEU A 111 3.99 -6.09 -10.53
C LEU A 111 3.76 -5.58 -11.95
#